data_AF-U1NHJ0-F1
#
_entry.id   AF-U1NHJ0-F1
#
_cell.length_a   1.000
_cell.length_b   1.000
_cell.length_c   1.000
_cell.angle_alpha   90.00
_cell.angle_beta   90.00
_cell.angle_gamma   90.00
#
_symmetry.space_group_name_H-M   'P 1'
#
loop_
_entity.id
_entity.type
_entity.pdbx_description
1 polymer ?
#
loop_
_entity_poly.entity_id
_entity_poly.type
_entity_poly.pdbx_seq_one_letter_code
_entity_poly.pdbx_strand_id
1 'polypeptide(L)'
;MSDDIPCVRVPTTAGEQTRTTLAERGLIDTIHEIDTTDNYLYIPVTDPSAVSDQFNVVTHGVTTRDTPTTPADKLGFDPSYQRLGEIIIIDEADDQKARAVADAMSNLTFLLRLS
;
A
#
# COMPACT_ATOMS: atom_id res chain seq x y z
N MET A 1 7.95 6.42 11.12
CA MET A 1 8.70 7.69 11.02
C MET A 1 8.33 8.32 9.69
N SER A 2 8.20 9.64 9.64
CA SER A 2 7.92 10.36 8.39
C SER A 2 9.21 10.97 7.86
N ASP A 3 9.44 10.84 6.57
CA ASP A 3 10.61 11.34 5.86
C ASP A 3 10.19 12.43 4.86
N ASP A 4 10.88 13.56 4.87
CA ASP A 4 10.68 14.66 3.92
C ASP A 4 11.40 14.37 2.60
N ILE A 5 10.65 13.93 1.60
CA ILE A 5 11.18 13.50 0.31
C ILE A 5 10.48 14.22 -0.86
N PRO A 6 11.05 14.21 -2.08
CA PRO A 6 10.37 14.73 -3.24
C PRO A 6 9.10 13.91 -3.58
N CYS A 7 7.99 14.60 -3.69
CA CYS A 7 6.69 14.06 -4.08
C CYS A 7 6.09 14.86 -5.22
N VAL A 8 5.45 14.18 -6.17
CA VAL A 8 4.56 14.81 -7.14
C VAL A 8 3.24 15.11 -6.46
N ARG A 9 2.86 16.40 -6.39
CA ARG A 9 1.57 16.85 -5.85
C ARG A 9 0.55 17.02 -6.96
N VAL A 10 -0.54 16.26 -6.88
CA VAL A 10 -1.65 16.33 -7.85
C VAL A 10 -3.01 16.31 -7.15
N PRO A 11 -4.07 16.88 -7.73
CA PRO A 11 -5.42 16.69 -7.22
C PRO A 11 -5.79 15.20 -7.16
N THR A 12 -6.59 14.80 -6.19
CA THR A 12 -7.06 13.40 -6.04
C THR A 12 -7.75 12.86 -7.31
N THR A 13 -8.42 13.73 -8.07
CA THR A 13 -9.07 13.40 -9.35
C THR A 13 -8.09 13.03 -10.46
N ALA A 14 -6.83 13.46 -10.37
CA ALA A 14 -5.78 13.19 -11.35
C ALA A 14 -4.80 12.09 -10.91
N GLY A 15 -5.05 11.47 -9.75
CA GLY A 15 -4.14 10.53 -9.11
C GLY A 15 -3.77 9.35 -9.99
N GLU A 16 -4.75 8.62 -10.52
CA GLU A 16 -4.50 7.38 -11.25
C GLU A 16 -3.76 7.58 -12.58
N GLN A 17 -4.12 8.64 -13.32
CA GLN A 17 -3.42 9.02 -14.53
C GLN A 17 -1.96 9.40 -14.24
N THR A 18 -1.73 10.16 -13.16
CA THR A 18 -0.38 10.56 -12.73
C THR A 18 0.44 9.34 -12.32
N ARG A 19 -0.13 8.44 -11.53
CA ARG A 19 0.51 7.17 -11.12
C ARG A 19 0.89 6.33 -12.33
N THR A 20 0.00 6.17 -13.31
CA THR A 20 0.30 5.41 -14.53
C THR A 20 1.49 6.01 -15.27
N THR A 21 1.49 7.33 -15.48
CA THR A 21 2.55 8.05 -16.19
C THR A 21 3.92 7.93 -15.49
N LEU A 22 3.94 8.03 -14.15
CA LEU A 22 5.16 7.89 -13.36
C LEU A 22 5.64 6.42 -13.32
N ALA A 23 4.72 5.46 -13.24
CA ALA A 23 5.02 4.03 -13.21
C ALA A 23 5.64 3.55 -14.53
N GLU A 24 5.11 4.00 -15.68
CA GLU A 24 5.66 3.69 -17.01
C GLU A 24 7.13 4.12 -17.15
N ARG A 25 7.56 5.11 -16.37
CA ARG A 25 8.92 5.64 -16.34
C ARG A 25 9.76 5.11 -15.17
N GLY A 26 9.18 4.27 -14.31
CA GLY A 26 9.86 3.75 -13.12
C GLY A 26 10.22 4.81 -12.09
N LEU A 27 9.48 5.94 -12.06
CA LEU A 27 9.80 7.08 -11.20
C LEU A 27 9.13 7.02 -9.83
N ILE A 28 8.22 6.08 -9.59
CA ILE A 28 7.53 5.95 -8.31
C ILE A 28 8.47 5.32 -7.29
N ASP A 29 8.62 5.99 -6.15
CA ASP A 29 9.24 5.37 -4.98
C ASP A 29 8.23 4.41 -4.31
N THR A 30 8.62 3.14 -4.25
CA THR A 30 7.80 2.05 -3.69
C THR A 30 8.06 1.79 -2.20
N ILE A 31 9.05 2.46 -1.62
CA ILE A 31 9.44 2.35 -0.21
C ILE A 31 8.53 3.20 0.66
N HIS A 32 8.09 4.36 0.17
CA HIS A 32 7.24 5.28 0.91
C HIS A 32 5.76 5.20 0.48
N GLU A 33 4.86 5.59 1.38
CA GLU A 33 3.43 5.62 1.13
C GLU A 33 3.02 6.86 0.36
N ILE A 34 1.94 6.73 -0.43
CA ILE A 34 1.28 7.88 -1.06
C ILE A 34 0.41 8.54 0.00
N ASP A 35 0.74 9.78 0.35
CA ASP A 35 -0.07 10.55 1.30
C ASP A 35 -1.22 11.27 0.56
N THR A 36 -2.35 11.38 1.25
CA THR A 36 -3.54 12.10 0.76
C THR A 36 -3.96 13.15 1.79
N THR A 37 -3.73 14.42 1.48
CA THR A 37 -4.03 15.54 2.38
C THR A 37 -4.65 16.69 1.58
N ASP A 38 -5.72 17.30 2.12
CA ASP A 38 -6.40 18.48 1.54
C ASP A 38 -6.78 18.35 0.05
N ASN A 39 -7.34 17.21 -0.35
CA ASN A 39 -7.71 16.87 -1.73
C ASN A 39 -6.53 16.79 -2.72
N TYR A 40 -5.30 16.71 -2.20
CA TYR A 40 -4.10 16.41 -2.97
C TYR A 40 -3.55 15.03 -2.62
N LEU A 41 -2.97 14.40 -3.63
CA LEU A 41 -2.12 13.22 -3.52
C LEU A 41 -0.67 13.66 -3.61
N TYR A 42 0.14 13.14 -2.71
CA TYR A 42 1.59 13.30 -2.71
C TYR A 42 2.19 11.94 -3.05
N ILE A 43 2.69 11.80 -4.28
CA ILE A 43 3.25 10.55 -4.79
C ILE A 43 4.77 10.64 -4.68
N PRO A 44 5.42 9.84 -3.80
CA PRO A 44 6.87 9.74 -3.71
C PRO A 44 7.54 9.41 -5.04
N VAL A 45 8.63 10.11 -5.36
CA VAL A 45 9.42 9.85 -6.57
C VAL A 45 10.89 9.59 -6.28
N THR A 46 11.49 8.66 -7.03
CA THR A 46 12.90 8.26 -6.89
C THR A 46 13.86 9.26 -7.52
N ASP A 47 13.45 9.91 -8.61
CA ASP A 47 14.23 10.93 -9.33
C ASP A 47 13.34 12.12 -9.71
N PRO A 48 13.37 13.23 -8.94
CA PRO A 48 12.58 14.42 -9.24
C PRO A 48 13.03 15.14 -10.52
N SER A 49 14.26 14.93 -10.99
CA SER A 49 14.78 15.59 -12.21
C SER A 49 14.29 14.91 -13.50
N ALA A 50 13.88 13.66 -13.42
CA ALA A 50 13.29 12.90 -14.52
C ALA A 50 11.76 13.07 -14.64
N VAL A 51 11.14 13.75 -13.66
CA VAL A 51 9.72 14.10 -13.69
C VAL A 51 9.48 15.21 -14.73
N SER A 52 8.44 15.06 -15.55
CA SER A 52 8.05 16.08 -16.53
C SER A 52 7.68 17.40 -15.82
N ASP A 53 8.11 18.54 -16.36
CA ASP A 53 7.83 19.89 -15.82
C ASP A 53 6.32 20.21 -15.69
N GLN A 54 5.46 19.41 -16.32
CA GLN A 54 4.01 19.50 -16.16
C GLN A 54 3.53 19.13 -14.75
N PHE A 55 4.33 18.38 -13.97
CA PHE A 55 4.01 17.95 -12.62
C PHE A 55 4.67 18.86 -11.60
N ASN A 56 3.92 19.20 -10.55
CA ASN A 56 4.43 20.02 -9.47
C ASN A 56 5.12 19.12 -8.43
N VAL A 57 6.45 19.10 -8.43
CA VAL A 57 7.26 18.39 -7.44
C VAL A 57 7.46 19.28 -6.21
N VAL A 58 7.15 18.74 -5.04
CA VAL A 58 7.29 19.42 -3.74
C VAL A 58 7.97 18.48 -2.75
N THR A 59 8.65 19.02 -1.74
CA THR A 59 9.06 18.21 -0.59
C THR A 59 7.84 18.00 0.31
N HIS A 60 7.54 16.74 0.65
CA HIS A 60 6.43 16.39 1.52
C HIS A 60 6.83 15.25 2.47
N GLY A 61 6.37 15.34 3.71
CA GLY A 61 6.61 14.33 4.73
C GLY A 61 5.71 13.12 4.51
N VAL A 62 6.30 11.97 4.18
CA VAL A 62 5.57 10.71 3.98
C VAL A 62 6.12 9.61 4.87
N THR A 63 5.27 8.65 5.24
CA THR A 63 5.68 7.47 5.98
C THR A 63 6.28 6.43 5.06
N THR A 64 7.22 5.63 5.58
CA THR A 64 7.63 4.39 4.91
C THR A 64 6.46 3.42 4.88
N ARG A 65 6.28 2.70 3.77
CA ARG A 65 5.30 1.63 3.65
C ARG A 65 5.66 0.53 4.63
N ASP A 66 4.78 0.29 5.59
CA ASP A 66 4.80 -0.95 6.37
C ASP A 66 4.32 -2.06 5.45
N THR A 67 5.25 -2.80 4.84
CA THR A 67 4.89 -4.02 4.11
C THR A 67 4.21 -4.97 5.10
N PRO A 68 2.90 -5.27 4.95
CA PRO A 68 2.23 -6.22 5.81
C PRO A 68 2.94 -7.56 5.63
N THR A 69 3.42 -8.15 6.72
CA THR A 69 3.90 -9.55 6.67
C THR A 69 2.74 -10.39 6.17
N THR A 70 2.89 -11.01 5.00
CA THR A 70 1.81 -11.84 4.47
C THR A 70 1.68 -13.11 5.32
N PRO A 71 0.50 -13.76 5.35
CA PRO A 71 0.38 -15.07 5.98
C PRO A 71 1.39 -16.08 5.42
N ALA A 72 1.73 -15.99 4.14
CA ALA A 72 2.74 -16.83 3.50
C ALA A 72 4.14 -16.63 4.11
N ASP A 73 4.53 -15.39 4.42
CA ASP A 73 5.79 -15.08 5.10
C ASP A 73 5.86 -15.65 6.53
N LYS A 74 4.72 -15.91 7.17
CA LYS A 74 4.63 -16.56 8.50
C LYS A 74 4.43 -18.07 8.44
N LEU A 75 3.80 -18.59 7.39
CA LEU A 75 3.36 -19.99 7.28
C LEU A 75 4.30 -20.87 6.43
N GLY A 76 5.17 -20.27 5.61
CA GLY A 76 6.13 -21.01 4.78
C GLY A 76 5.51 -21.73 3.57
N PHE A 77 4.26 -21.40 3.21
CA PHE A 77 3.60 -21.84 1.98
C PHE A 77 2.72 -20.72 1.42
N ASP A 78 2.47 -20.75 0.11
CA ASP A 78 1.69 -19.75 -0.63
C ASP A 78 0.24 -20.22 -0.84
N PRO A 79 -0.72 -19.88 0.04
CA PRO A 79 -2.12 -20.17 -0.21
C PRO A 79 -2.67 -19.23 -1.29
N SER A 80 -3.33 -19.79 -2.30
CA SER A 80 -4.04 -18.99 -3.30
C SER A 80 -5.23 -18.26 -2.65
N TYR A 81 -5.12 -16.96 -2.39
CA TYR A 81 -6.18 -16.14 -1.79
C TYR A 81 -6.56 -14.94 -2.66
N GLN A 82 -7.86 -14.63 -2.77
CA GLN A 82 -8.39 -13.46 -3.47
C GLN A 82 -9.26 -12.64 -2.50
N ARG A 83 -8.87 -11.39 -2.20
CA ARG A 83 -9.55 -10.52 -1.22
C ARG A 83 -10.55 -9.59 -1.90
N LEU A 84 -11.83 -9.68 -1.51
CA LEU A 84 -12.88 -8.72 -1.89
C LEU A 84 -13.47 -8.08 -0.61
N GLY A 85 -12.87 -6.97 -0.15
CA GLY A 85 -13.38 -6.19 0.98
C GLY A 85 -13.24 -6.84 2.36
N GLU A 86 -14.30 -6.76 3.19
CA GLU A 86 -14.36 -7.24 4.58
C GLU A 86 -14.98 -8.65 4.71
N ILE A 87 -15.02 -9.42 3.63
CA ILE A 87 -15.53 -10.79 3.63
C ILE A 87 -14.45 -11.70 3.07
N ILE A 88 -14.10 -12.71 3.85
CA ILE A 88 -13.18 -13.77 3.45
C ILE A 88 -14.05 -14.99 3.14
N ILE A 89 -14.12 -15.36 1.86
CA ILE A 89 -14.71 -16.63 1.44
C ILE A 89 -13.57 -17.63 1.36
N ILE A 90 -13.61 -18.61 2.27
CA ILE A 90 -12.67 -19.72 2.31
C ILE A 90 -13.38 -20.89 1.64
N ASP A 91 -12.96 -21.26 0.44
CA ASP A 91 -13.39 -22.51 -0.20
C ASP A 91 -12.32 -23.58 0.09
N GLU A 92 -12.35 -24.06 1.32
CA GLU A 92 -11.43 -25.09 1.79
C GLU A 92 -12.27 -26.23 2.36
N ALA A 93 -12.29 -27.36 1.65
CA ALA A 93 -13.09 -28.53 1.99
C ALA A 93 -12.58 -29.31 3.23
N ASP A 94 -11.78 -28.67 4.08
CA ASP A 94 -11.10 -29.25 5.23
C ASP A 94 -11.27 -28.37 6.47
N ASP A 95 -12.16 -28.82 7.37
CA ASP A 95 -12.54 -28.11 8.60
C ASP A 95 -11.35 -27.78 9.51
N GLN A 96 -10.25 -28.54 9.43
CA GLN A 96 -9.08 -28.33 10.27
C GLN A 96 -8.27 -27.11 9.80
N LYS A 97 -8.19 -26.91 8.48
CA LYS A 97 -7.50 -25.74 7.88
C LYS A 97 -8.30 -24.46 8.07
N ALA A 98 -9.62 -24.53 7.89
CA ALA A 98 -10.51 -23.39 8.14
C ALA A 98 -10.35 -22.84 9.58
N ARG A 99 -10.15 -23.74 10.56
CA ARG A 99 -9.97 -23.37 11.96
C ARG A 99 -8.62 -22.69 12.25
N ALA A 100 -7.55 -23.14 11.60
CA ALA A 100 -6.23 -22.51 11.73
C ALA A 100 -6.21 -21.08 11.15
N VAL A 101 -6.94 -20.85 10.04
CA VAL A 101 -7.09 -19.51 9.45
C VAL A 101 -7.92 -18.59 10.35
N ALA A 102 -9.01 -19.10 10.94
CA ALA A 102 -9.84 -18.32 11.86
C ALA A 102 -9.10 -17.93 13.17
N ASP A 103 -8.22 -18.80 13.67
CA ASP A 103 -7.43 -18.55 14.87
C ASP A 103 -6.32 -17.51 14.60
N ALA A 104 -5.66 -17.59 13.44
CA ALA A 104 -4.68 -16.60 12.99
C ALA A 104 -5.30 -15.20 12.79
N MET A 105 -6.55 -15.14 12.32
CA MET A 105 -7.30 -13.88 12.15
C MET A 105 -7.76 -13.27 13.47
N SER A 106 -8.21 -14.09 14.44
CA SER A 106 -8.64 -13.60 15.75
C SER A 106 -7.52 -12.88 16.51
N ASN A 107 -6.27 -13.30 16.30
CA ASN A 107 -5.10 -12.65 16.87
C ASN A 107 -4.71 -11.35 16.13
N LEU A 108 -5.08 -11.19 14.86
CA LEU A 108 -4.84 -9.97 14.09
C LEU A 108 -5.86 -8.87 14.42
N THR A 109 -7.11 -9.25 14.71
CA THR A 109 -8.20 -8.32 15.06
C THR A 109 -7.94 -7.57 16.37
N PHE A 110 -7.16 -8.13 17.30
CA PHE A 110 -6.85 -7.45 18.56
C PHE A 110 -5.81 -6.32 18.42
N LEU A 111 -4.99 -6.33 17.36
CA LEU A 111 -3.99 -5.29 17.11
C LEU A 111 -4.54 -4.06 16.37
N LEU A 112 -5.72 -4.16 15.74
CA LEU A 112 -6.31 -3.06 14.95
C LEU A 112 -7.30 -2.18 15.75
N ARG A 113 -7.39 -2.33 17.07
CA ARG A 113 -8.31 -1.52 17.92
C ARG A 113 -7.66 -0.84 19.14
N LEU A 114 -6.35 -0.62 19.12
CA LEU A 114 -5.67 0.27 20.05
C LEU A 114 -4.62 1.10 19.30
N SER A 115 -5.06 2.21 18.72
CA SER A 115 -4.29 3.44 18.49
C SER A 115 -5.28 4.56 18.22
#